data_AF-A0A1E5K5E4-F1
#
_entry.id   AF-A0A1E5K5E4-F1
#
_cell.length_a   1.000
_cell.length_b   1.000
_cell.length_c   1.000
_cell.angle_alpha   90.00
_cell.angle_beta   90.00
_cell.angle_gamma   90.00
#
_symmetry.space_group_name_H-M   'P 1'
#
loop_
_entity.id
_entity.type
_entity.pdbx_description
1 polymer ?
#
loop_
_entity_poly.entity_id
_entity_poly.type
_entity_poly.pdbx_seq_one_letter_code
_entity_poly.pdbx_strand_id
1 'polypeptide(L)' 'MKRTDVKGLVEYLENTGNKLSKSFIYKLVKENKIPHKRVGSKIIFDIETIEQWLDPESEVS' A
#
# COMPACT_ATOMS: atom_id res chain seq x y z
N MET A 1 -10.54 2.92 8.86
CA MET A 1 -9.95 1.87 8.00
C MET A 1 -10.58 1.80 6.62
N LYS A 2 -9.99 2.51 5.65
CA LYS A 2 -10.25 2.34 4.21
C LYS A 2 -9.37 1.21 3.66
N ARG A 3 -9.95 0.29 2.89
CA ARG A 3 -9.23 -0.84 2.28
C ARG A 3 -9.36 -0.84 0.77
N THR A 4 -8.32 -1.30 0.09
CA THR A 4 -8.28 -1.35 -1.38
C THR A 4 -7.50 -2.55 -1.90
N ASP A 5 -7.75 -2.90 -3.17
CA ASP A 5 -6.88 -3.79 -3.93
C ASP A 5 -5.68 -3.04 -4.53
N VAL A 6 -4.86 -3.75 -5.31
CA VAL A 6 -3.68 -3.19 -5.99
C VAL A 6 -4.04 -2.02 -6.90
N LYS A 7 -5.18 -2.06 -7.60
CA LYS A 7 -5.55 -0.98 -8.53
C LYS A 7 -5.85 0.29 -7.74
N GLY A 8 -6.68 0.21 -6.71
CA GLY A 8 -7.00 1.39 -5.91
C GLY A 8 -5.82 1.87 -5.06
N LEU A 9 -4.86 1.01 -4.71
CA LEU A 9 -3.60 1.47 -4.11
C LEU A 9 -2.77 2.31 -5.08
N VAL A 10 -2.62 1.88 -6.34
CA VAL A 10 -1.92 2.68 -7.37
C VAL A 10 -2.57 4.05 -7.52
N GLU A 11 -3.90 4.08 -7.65
CA GLU A 11 -4.65 5.33 -7.80
C GLU A 11 -4.49 6.25 -6.57
N TYR A 12 -4.56 5.68 -5.36
CA TYR A 12 -4.32 6.42 -4.14
C TYR A 12 -2.91 7.03 -4.11
N LEU A 13 -1.88 6.23 -4.36
CA LEU A 13 -0.48 6.64 -4.34
C LEU A 13 -0.15 7.71 -5.39
N GLU A 14 -0.76 7.61 -6.58
CA GLU A 14 -0.63 8.63 -7.62
C GLU A 14 -1.21 9.98 -7.16
N ASN A 15 -2.37 9.97 -6.50
CA ASN A 15 -3.02 11.18 -6.01
C ASN A 15 -2.30 11.83 -4.81
N THR A 16 -1.54 11.07 -4.03
CA THR A 16 -0.77 11.58 -2.88
C THR A 16 0.69 11.91 -3.22
N GLY A 17 1.09 11.85 -4.49
CA GLY A 17 2.46 12.14 -4.93
C GLY A 17 3.48 11.00 -4.70
N ASN A 18 3.06 9.86 -4.14
CA ASN A 18 3.90 8.70 -3.84
C ASN A 18 3.86 7.65 -4.96
N LYS A 19 4.11 8.07 -6.20
CA LYS A 19 3.85 7.24 -7.39
C LYS A 19 4.67 5.94 -7.40
N LEU A 20 3.99 4.81 -7.29
CA LEU A 20 4.56 3.48 -7.47
C LEU A 20 3.86 2.76 -8.62
N SER A 21 4.63 2.10 -9.49
CA SER A 21 4.06 1.30 -10.57
C SER A 21 3.41 0.02 -10.03
N LYS A 22 2.37 -0.45 -10.73
CA LYS A 22 1.68 -1.71 -10.39
C LYS A 22 2.65 -2.89 -10.29
N SER A 23 3.61 -3.00 -11.21
CA SER A 23 4.60 -4.08 -11.21
C SER A 23 5.55 -4.01 -10.01
N PHE A 24 5.92 -2.80 -9.59
CA PHE A 24 6.75 -2.60 -8.40
C PHE A 24 5.98 -2.96 -7.12
N ILE A 25 4.70 -2.59 -7.01
CA ILE A 25 3.84 -3.00 -5.88
C ILE A 25 3.76 -4.53 -5.80
N TYR A 26 3.54 -5.24 -6.91
CA TYR A 26 3.56 -6.71 -6.88
C TYR A 26 4.91 -7.29 -6.46
N LYS A 27 6.02 -6.67 -6.88
CA LYS A 27 7.36 -7.05 -6.43
C LYS A 27 7.48 -6.92 -4.90
N LEU A 28 7.06 -5.77 -4.35
CA LEU A 28 7.08 -5.55 -2.90
C LEU A 28 6.18 -6.54 -2.15
N VAL A 29 4.99 -6.84 -2.68
CA VAL A 29 4.09 -7.87 -2.11
C VAL A 29 4.76 -9.23 -2.12
N LYS A 30 5.39 -9.63 -3.22
CA LYS A 30 6.10 -10.91 -3.34
C LYS A 30 7.28 -10.99 -2.36
N GLU A 31 7.97 -9.88 -2.13
CA GLU A 31 9.10 -9.76 -1.21
C GLU A 31 8.68 -9.50 0.25
N ASN A 32 7.37 -9.41 0.55
CA ASN A 32 6.82 -9.00 1.86
C ASN A 32 7.37 -7.65 2.38
N LYS A 33 7.64 -6.71 1.47
CA LYS A 33 8.21 -5.38 1.78
C LYS A 33 7.18 -4.25 1.84
N ILE A 34 5.92 -4.55 1.57
CA ILE A 34 4.79 -3.62 1.68
C ILE A 34 3.72 -4.25 2.57
N PRO A 35 3.11 -3.50 3.52
CA PRO A 35 2.03 -4.00 4.35
C PRO A 35 0.85 -4.44 3.49
N HIS A 36 0.47 -5.71 3.60
CA HIS A 36 -0.66 -6.25 2.84
C HIS A 36 -1.26 -7.45 3.56
N LYS A 37 -2.50 -7.79 3.20
CA LYS A 37 -3.17 -9.02 3.63
C LYS A 37 -3.58 -9.82 2.40
N ARG A 38 -3.41 -11.14 2.47
CA ARG A 38 -3.93 -12.07 1.45
C ARG A 38 -5.25 -12.65 1.92
N VAL A 39 -6.29 -12.49 1.12
CA VAL A 39 -7.62 -13.06 1.38
C VAL A 39 -8.01 -13.90 0.16
N GLY A 40 -7.77 -15.20 0.25
CA GLY A 40 -7.81 -16.09 -0.91
C GLY A 40 -6.77 -15.67 -1.96
N SER A 41 -7.23 -15.43 -3.19
CA SER A 41 -6.40 -14.94 -4.30
C SER A 41 -6.23 -13.41 -4.33
N LYS A 42 -6.90 -12.67 -3.44
CA LYS A 42 -6.87 -11.21 -3.43
C LYS A 42 -5.78 -10.68 -2.51
N ILE A 43 -5.16 -9.58 -2.93
CA ILE A 43 -4.24 -8.78 -2.12
C ILE A 43 -5.00 -7.52 -1.70
N ILE A 44 -5.07 -7.30 -0.39
CA ILE A 44 -5.79 -6.18 0.23
C ILE A 44 -4.78 -5.31 0.99
N PHE A 45 -4.90 -4.01 0.80
CA PHE A 45 -4.12 -3.00 1.49
C PHE A 45 -5.05 -2.20 2.40
N ASP A 46 -4.57 -1.90 3.59
CA ASP A 46 -5.21 -0.97 4.50
C ASP A 46 -4.50 0.38 4.36
N ILE A 47 -5.25 1.43 4.01
CA ILE A 47 -4.65 2.71 3.63
C ILE A 47 -3.93 3.36 4.81
N GLU A 48 -4.50 3.28 6.02
CA GLU A 48 -3.88 3.86 7.23
C GLU A 48 -2.53 3.18 7.51
N THR A 49 -2.46 1.85 7.36
CA THR A 49 -1.19 1.11 7.49
C THR A 49 -0.19 1.45 6.38
N ILE A 50 -0.66 1.77 5.17
CA ILE A 50 0.20 2.20 4.07
C ILE A 50 0.76 3.60 4.34
N GLU A 51 -0.05 4.53 4.84
CA GLU A 51 0.38 5.88 5.22
C GLU A 51 1.49 5.82 6.27
N GLN A 52 1.27 5.04 7.35
CA GLN A 52 2.29 4.80 8.39
C GLN A 52 3.57 4.16 7.83
N TRP A 53 3.46 3.29 6.83
CA TRP A 53 4.61 2.65 6.20
C TRP A 53 5.40 3.60 5.30
N LEU A 54 4.73 4.56 4.66
CA LEU A 54 5.37 5.58 3.82
C LEU A 54 6.07 6.65 4.66
N ASP A 55 5.48 7.01 5.79
CA ASP A 55 6.02 8.01 6.72
C ASP A 55 5.97 7.50 8.17
N PRO A 56 6.97 6.72 8.61
CA PRO A 56 7.03 6.19 9.97
C PRO A 56 7.19 7.26 11.06
N GLU A 57 7.55 8.49 10.69
CA GLU A 57 7.78 9.60 11.63
C GLU A 57 6.51 10.45 11.85
N SER A 58 5.46 10.22 11.08
CA SER A 58 4.20 10.98 11.15
C SER A 58 3.39 10.83 12.46
N GLU A 59 3.77 9.91 13.36
CA GLU A 59 3.13 9.73 14.69
C GLU A 59 3.92 10.33 15.88
N VAL A 60 4.98 11.10 15.63
CA VAL A 60 5.67 11.87 16.69
C VAL A 60 5.53 13.38 16.46
N SER A 61 4.40 13.94 16.88
CA SER A 61 4.21 15.38 17.12
C SER A 61 3.20 15.63 18.23
#